data_AF-A0AAW9DJQ6-F1
#
_entry.id   AF-A0AAW9DJQ6-F1
#
_cell.length_a   1.000
_cell.length_b   1.000
_cell.length_c   1.000
_cell.angle_alpha   90.00
_cell.angle_beta   90.00
_cell.angle_gamma   90.00
#
_symmetry.space_group_name_H-M   'P 1'
#
loop_
_entity.id
_entity.type
_entity.pdbx_description
1 polymer ?
#
loop_
_entity_poly.entity_id
_entity_poly.type
_entity_poly.pdbx_seq_one_letter_code
_entity_poly.pdbx_strand_id
1 'polypeptide(L)'
;MRVVRKGVLDTRGYVNSYIYGLEVIRSEGISHPVYPYASNREVLEEFVNLYYEGFFDLHQTWFTNYLLGFDTSKKEEFKDRWFDRGLLIM
;
A
#
# COMPACT_ATOMS: atom_id res chain seq x y z
N MET A 1 1.35 6.39 -11.77
CA MET A 1 0.55 5.63 -10.78
C MET A 1 -0.71 6.41 -10.47
N ARG A 2 -1.78 5.74 -10.04
CA ARG A 2 -2.97 6.41 -9.51
C ARG A 2 -3.50 5.68 -8.29
N VAL A 3 -3.99 6.42 -7.30
CA VAL A 3 -4.78 5.85 -6.21
C VAL A 3 -6.14 5.45 -6.76
N VAL A 4 -6.55 4.21 -6.50
CA VAL A 4 -7.84 3.69 -6.92
C VAL A 4 -8.62 3.16 -5.75
N ARG A 5 -9.95 3.28 -5.85
CA ARG A 5 -10.89 2.71 -4.88
C ARG A 5 -11.36 1.36 -5.40
N LYS A 6 -11.24 0.33 -4.57
CA LYS A 6 -11.64 -1.05 -4.87
C LYS A 6 -12.71 -1.53 -3.88
N GLY A 7 -13.76 -2.13 -4.40
CA GLY A 7 -14.75 -2.82 -3.58
C GLY A 7 -14.17 -4.12 -3.03
N VAL A 8 -14.32 -4.34 -1.73
CA VAL A 8 -14.02 -5.62 -1.08
C VAL A 8 -15.28 -6.45 -1.11
N LEU A 9 -15.19 -7.62 -1.73
CA LEU A 9 -16.30 -8.54 -1.87
C LEU A 9 -16.47 -9.39 -0.61
N ASP A 10 -17.70 -9.64 -0.21
CA ASP A 10 -18.04 -10.65 0.77
C ASP A 10 -17.94 -12.07 0.17
N THR A 11 -18.21 -13.09 0.99
CA THR A 11 -18.18 -14.51 0.55
C THR A 11 -19.23 -14.85 -0.50
N ARG A 12 -20.17 -13.95 -0.78
CA ARG A 12 -21.25 -14.09 -1.76
C ARG A 12 -20.97 -13.28 -3.03
N GLY A 13 -19.86 -12.55 -3.09
CA GLY A 13 -19.47 -11.74 -4.23
C GLY A 13 -20.07 -10.33 -4.25
N TYR A 14 -20.71 -9.88 -3.18
CA TYR A 14 -21.24 -8.52 -3.06
C TYR A 14 -20.22 -7.58 -2.43
N VAL A 15 -20.18 -6.33 -2.90
CA VAL A 15 -19.31 -5.30 -2.31
C VAL A 15 -19.84 -4.95 -0.91
N ASN A 16 -19.05 -5.24 0.12
CA ASN A 16 -19.39 -4.96 1.51
C ASN A 16 -18.56 -3.80 2.10
N SER A 17 -17.38 -3.53 1.54
CA SER A 17 -16.58 -2.36 1.93
C SER A 17 -15.74 -1.85 0.78
N TYR A 18 -15.01 -0.76 1.01
CA TYR A 18 -14.10 -0.18 0.03
C TYR A 18 -12.74 0.05 0.66
N ILE A 19 -11.70 -0.16 -0.14
CA ILE A 19 -10.32 0.14 0.19
C ILE A 19 -9.70 0.98 -0.93
N TYR A 20 -8.63 1.69 -0.60
CA TYR A 20 -7.77 2.38 -1.54
C TYR A 20 -6.52 1.54 -1.78
N GLY A 21 -6.09 1.46 -3.03
CA GLY A 21 -4.84 0.80 -3.43
C GLY A 21 -4.19 1.53 -4.61
N LEU A 22 -3.05 1.04 -5.07
CA LEU A 22 -2.24 1.71 -6.08
C LEU A 22 -2.27 0.98 -7.42
N GLU A 23 -2.72 1.64 -8.48
CA GLU A 23 -2.55 1.13 -9.83
C GLU A 23 -1.26 1.65 -10.46
N VAL A 24 -0.40 0.71 -10.85
CA VAL A 24 0.87 0.99 -11.52
C VAL A 24 0.67 0.82 -13.02
N ILE A 25 0.82 1.92 -13.75
CA ILE A 25 0.72 1.95 -15.22
C ILE A 25 2.14 1.74 -15.76
N ARG A 26 2.36 0.63 -16.48
CA ARG A 26 3.62 0.28 -17.13
C ARG A 26 3.41 0.23 -18.64
N SER A 27 4.49 0.22 -19.41
CA SER A 27 4.45 0.05 -20.87
C SER A 27 3.74 -1.24 -21.30
N GLU A 28 3.81 -2.28 -20.47
CA GLU A 28 3.23 -3.61 -20.71
C GLU A 28 1.76 -3.74 -20.27
N GLY A 29 1.20 -2.70 -19.65
CA GLY A 29 -0.19 -2.68 -19.18
C GLY A 29 -0.37 -2.12 -17.77
N ILE A 30 -1.58 -2.27 -17.23
CA ILE A 30 -1.95 -1.81 -15.89
C ILE A 30 -1.82 -2.98 -14.91
N SER A 31 -1.00 -2.81 -13.88
CA SER A 31 -1.06 -3.65 -12.70
C SER A 31 -2.13 -3.09 -11.76
N HIS A 32 -3.19 -3.87 -11.57
CA HIS A 32 -4.29 -3.64 -10.63
C HIS A 32 -3.82 -3.41 -9.20
N PRO A 33 -4.67 -2.85 -8.30
CA PRO A 33 -4.22 -2.29 -7.03
C PRO A 33 -3.27 -3.23 -6.30
N VAL A 34 -2.02 -2.78 -6.24
CA VAL A 34 -0.94 -3.42 -5.51
C VAL A 34 -0.83 -2.78 -4.14
N TYR A 35 -0.27 -3.52 -3.20
CA TYR A 35 0.06 -3.02 -1.87
C TYR A 35 0.84 -1.70 -1.94
N PRO A 36 0.77 -0.85 -0.92
CA PRO A 36 -0.08 -0.99 0.26
C PRO A 36 -1.56 -0.64 0.00
N TYR A 37 -2.44 -1.10 0.89
CA TYR A 37 -3.85 -0.73 0.89
C TYR A 37 -4.17 0.19 2.05
N ALA A 38 -5.13 1.09 1.89
CA ALA A 38 -5.60 1.94 2.98
C ALA A 38 -7.12 2.00 3.06
N SER A 39 -7.68 2.14 4.25
CA SER A 39 -9.09 2.51 4.43
C SER A 39 -9.38 3.97 4.04
N ASN A 40 -8.34 4.81 4.03
CA ASN A 40 -8.40 6.25 3.76
C ASN A 40 -7.48 6.63 2.59
N ARG A 41 -7.95 7.49 1.69
CA ARG A 41 -7.22 7.89 0.48
C ARG A 41 -6.01 8.77 0.81
N GLU A 42 -6.20 9.75 1.68
CA GLU A 42 -5.19 10.72 2.07
C GLU A 42 -3.98 10.03 2.73
N VAL A 43 -4.21 8.99 3.55
CA VAL A 43 -3.15 8.18 4.17
C VAL A 43 -2.30 7.48 3.12
N LEU A 44 -2.93 6.92 2.08
CA LEU A 44 -2.21 6.25 1.00
C LEU A 44 -1.43 7.25 0.13
N GLU A 45 -2.00 8.43 -0.13
CA GLU A 45 -1.32 9.51 -0.86
C GLU A 45 -0.11 10.04 -0.08
N GLU A 46 -0.24 10.23 1.23
CA GLU A 46 0.87 10.63 2.10
C GLU A 46 2.01 9.60 2.07
N PHE A 47 1.66 8.32 2.22
CA PHE A 47 2.64 7.23 2.17
C PHE A 47 3.40 7.23 0.84
N VAL A 48 2.67 7.30 -0.27
CA VAL A 48 3.28 7.35 -1.61
C VAL A 48 4.21 8.53 -1.74
N ASN A 49 3.80 9.73 -1.32
CA ASN A 49 4.62 10.92 -1.46
C ASN A 49 5.91 10.83 -0.63
N LEU A 50 5.87 10.21 0.55
CA LEU A 50 7.03 10.02 1.40
C LEU A 50 8.04 8.99 0.86
N TYR A 51 7.55 7.95 0.19
CA TYR A 51 8.40 6.81 -0.20
C TYR A 51 8.46 6.55 -1.71
N TYR A 52 7.97 7.49 -2.52
CA TYR A 52 7.81 7.36 -3.97
C TYR A 52 9.06 6.75 -4.64
N GLU A 53 10.24 7.30 -4.38
CA GLU A 53 11.49 6.88 -5.03
C GLU A 53 11.89 5.45 -4.66
N GLY A 54 11.79 5.06 -3.38
CA GLY A 54 12.12 3.71 -2.94
C GLY A 54 11.05 2.66 -3.29
N PHE A 55 9.81 3.08 -3.55
CA PHE A 55 8.69 2.17 -3.74
C PHE A 55 8.68 1.49 -5.13
N PHE A 56 9.17 2.16 -6.18
CA PHE A 56 9.11 1.62 -7.56
C PHE A 56 10.25 0.68 -7.92
N ASP A 57 11.41 0.83 -7.28
CA ASP A 57 12.59 -0.01 -7.56
C ASP A 57 12.51 -1.40 -6.91
N LEU A 58 11.50 -1.62 -6.08
CA LEU A 58 11.40 -2.83 -5.28
C LEU A 58 10.31 -3.76 -5.78
N HIS A 59 10.71 -5.00 -6.06
CA HIS A 59 9.75 -6.11 -6.11
C HIS A 59 8.99 -6.14 -4.77
N GLN A 60 7.67 -6.04 -4.87
CA GLN A 60 6.68 -5.72 -3.83
C GLN A 60 6.83 -6.47 -2.49
N THR A 61 7.58 -7.56 -2.42
CA THR A 61 7.74 -8.43 -1.25
C THR A 61 8.73 -7.94 -0.19
N TRP A 62 9.47 -6.83 -0.41
CA TRP A 62 10.58 -6.43 0.48
C TRP A 62 10.63 -4.95 0.87
N PHE A 63 9.58 -4.17 0.60
CA PHE A 63 9.62 -2.71 0.76
C PHE A 63 10.01 -2.24 2.18
N THR A 64 9.42 -2.81 3.23
CA THR A 64 9.75 -2.48 4.63
C THR A 64 11.14 -2.95 5.03
N ASN A 65 11.57 -4.12 4.53
CA ASN A 65 12.92 -4.65 4.73
C ASN A 65 13.97 -3.80 4.01
N TYR A 66 13.65 -3.23 2.85
CA TYR A 66 14.54 -2.33 2.14
C TYR A 66 14.68 -0.98 2.86
N LEU A 67 13.56 -0.37 3.27
CA LEU A 67 13.59 0.92 3.96
C LEU A 67 14.27 0.85 5.33
N LEU A 68 14.03 -0.24 6.07
CA LEU A 68 14.34 -0.30 7.50
C LEU A 68 15.33 -1.42 7.87
N GLY A 69 15.76 -2.24 6.90
CA GLY A 69 16.73 -3.32 7.12
C GLY A 69 16.19 -4.40 8.07
N PHE A 70 17.04 -4.85 8.99
CA PHE A 70 16.67 -5.77 10.09
C PHE A 70 16.40 -5.03 11.41
N ASP A 71 16.34 -3.69 11.39
CA ASP A 71 16.05 -2.88 12.57
C ASP A 71 14.60 -3.07 12.99
N THR A 72 14.40 -3.95 13.98
CA THR A 72 13.07 -4.33 14.48
C THR A 72 12.36 -3.14 15.10
N SER A 73 13.08 -2.26 15.80
CA SER A 73 12.48 -1.08 16.43
C SER A 73 11.92 -0.13 15.39
N LYS A 74 12.69 0.17 14.33
CA LYS A 74 12.18 1.00 13.22
C LYS A 74 11.03 0.36 12.48
N LYS A 75 11.02 -0.97 12.32
CA LYS A 75 9.88 -1.69 11.72
C LYS A 75 8.62 -1.54 12.54
N GLU A 76 8.71 -1.66 13.86
CA GLU A 76 7.57 -1.47 14.75
C GLU A 76 7.12 -0.01 14.75
N GLU A 77 8.01 0.98 14.85
CA GLU A 77 7.66 2.40 14.74
C GLU A 77 6.97 2.74 13.41
N PHE A 78 7.47 2.16 12.32
CA PHE A 78 6.88 2.33 11.00
C PHE A 78 5.50 1.67 10.90
N LYS A 79 5.35 0.45 11.45
CA LYS A 79 4.04 -0.20 11.53
C LYS A 79 3.08 0.65 12.37
N ASP A 80 3.46 1.08 13.56
CA ASP A 80 2.62 1.89 14.45
C ASP A 80 2.15 3.16 13.77
N ARG A 81 3.05 3.88 13.09
CA ARG A 81 2.72 5.11 12.36
C ARG A 81 1.64 4.91 11.30
N TRP A 82 1.64 3.77 10.62
CA TRP A 82 0.83 3.54 9.43
C TRP A 82 -0.41 2.67 9.69
N PHE A 83 -0.27 1.66 10.55
CA PHE A 83 -1.30 0.70 10.89
C PHE A 83 -2.46 1.35 11.63
N ASP A 84 -2.17 2.21 12.62
CA ASP A 84 -3.20 2.96 13.36
C ASP A 84 -3.98 3.93 12.46
N ARG A 85 -3.40 4.29 11.31
CA ARG A 85 -4.02 5.14 10.29
C ARG A 85 -4.75 4.33 9.22
N GLY A 86 -4.82 3.02 9.38
CA GLY A 86 -5.52 2.10 8.48
C GLY A 86 -4.78 1.77 7.20
N LEU A 87 -3.46 1.98 7.14
CA LEU A 87 -2.60 1.52 6.05
C LEU A 87 -2.10 0.09 6.36
N LEU A 88 -2.40 -0.83 5.46
CA LEU A 88 -1.96 -2.22 5.50
C LEU A 88 -0.82 -2.44 4.52
N ILE A 89 0.33 -2.82 5.09
CA ILE A 89 1.54 -3.18 4.38
C ILE A 89 1.78 -4.67 4.69
N MET A 90 1.54 -5.56 3.73
CA MET A 90 1.85 -7.00 3.84
C MET A 90 3.11 -7.35 3.10
#